data_AF-A0A7Y0XCS8-F1
#
_entry.id   AF-A0A7Y0XCS8-F1
#
_cell.length_a   1.000
_cell.length_b   1.000
_cell.length_c   1.000
_cell.angle_alpha   90.00
_cell.angle_beta   90.00
_cell.angle_gamma   90.00
#
_symmetry.space_group_name_H-M   'P 1'
#
loop_
_entity.id
_entity.type
_entity.pdbx_description
1 polymer ?
#
loop_
_entity_poly.entity_id
_entity_poly.type
_entity_poly.pdbx_seq_one_letter_code
_entity_poly.pdbx_strand_id
1 'polypeptide(L)'
;YTSKEPWLRLPKSALYSQYHLSNGEKLAVVNVHAINFTVGTKEYVSQLTALEMLLKHHVGPILFAGDFNSWSESRVNAMRQ
;
A
#
# COMPACT_ATOMS: atom_id res chain seq x y z
N TYR A 1 -14.87 3.21 22.85
CA TYR A 1 -14.87 3.16 21.37
C TYR A 1 -13.87 2.12 20.94
N THR A 2 -14.31 0.89 20.69
CA THR A 2 -13.41 -0.23 20.36
C THR A 2 -13.81 -0.78 19.01
N SER A 3 -13.18 -0.25 17.96
CA SER A 3 -13.12 -0.96 16.68
C SER A 3 -11.91 -1.89 16.75
N LYS A 4 -12.13 -3.20 16.68
CA LYS A 4 -11.06 -4.18 16.53
C LYS A 4 -10.62 -4.18 15.07
N GLU A 5 -9.53 -3.50 14.75
CA GLU A 5 -8.87 -3.66 13.46
C GLU A 5 -8.03 -4.96 13.45
N PRO A 6 -8.19 -5.83 12.44
CA PRO A 6 -7.44 -7.08 12.35
C PRO A 6 -6.06 -6.85 11.72
N TRP A 7 -5.00 -7.24 12.45
CA TRP A 7 -3.79 -7.96 11.99
C TRP A 7 -2.96 -7.44 10.80
N LEU A 8 -3.24 -6.29 10.20
CA LEU A 8 -2.33 -5.69 9.23
C LEU A 8 -1.12 -5.12 9.98
N ARG A 9 -0.04 -5.91 10.08
CA ARG A 9 1.30 -5.41 10.42
C ARG A 9 1.86 -4.58 9.27
N LEU A 10 1.09 -3.61 8.77
CA LEU A 10 1.68 -2.62 7.88
C LEU A 10 2.72 -1.86 8.71
N PRO A 11 4.01 -1.88 8.33
CA PRO A 11 4.96 -0.98 8.95
C PRO A 11 4.43 0.45 8.78
N LYS A 12 4.74 1.38 9.71
CA LYS A 12 4.25 2.79 9.73
C LYS A 12 4.26 3.51 8.36
N SER A 13 5.06 3.00 7.43
CA SER A 13 5.17 3.31 6.01
C SER A 13 3.97 2.97 5.10
N ALA A 14 2.88 2.35 5.57
CA ALA A 14 1.65 2.25 4.79
C ALA A 14 0.40 2.11 5.67
N LEU A 15 -0.71 2.70 5.23
CA LEU A 15 -2.02 2.60 5.87
C LEU A 15 -3.05 2.10 4.84
N TYR A 16 -3.84 1.10 5.22
CA TYR A 16 -4.96 0.58 4.42
C TYR A 16 -6.29 0.90 5.13
N SER A 17 -7.20 1.52 4.40
CA SER A 17 -8.54 1.87 4.87
C SER A 17 -9.59 1.49 3.82
N GLN A 18 -10.80 1.16 4.26
CA GLN A 18 -11.93 0.88 3.37
C GLN A 18 -13.07 1.86 3.62
N TYR A 19 -13.65 2.38 2.54
CA TYR A 19 -14.78 3.30 2.57
C TYR A 19 -15.94 2.77 1.72
N HIS A 20 -17.16 2.85 2.23
CA HIS A 20 -18.36 2.54 1.45
C HIS A 20 -18.70 3.71 0.53
N LEU A 21 -18.95 3.41 -0.74
CA LEU A 21 -19.38 4.39 -1.74
C LEU A 21 -20.92 4.36 -1.88
N SER A 22 -21.48 5.46 -2.38
CA SER A 22 -22.93 5.62 -2.57
C SER A 22 -23.53 4.65 -3.60
N ASN A 23 -22.71 4.10 -4.50
CA ASN A 23 -23.10 3.09 -5.48
C ASN A 23 -23.02 1.64 -4.93
N GLY A 24 -22.73 1.48 -3.63
CA GLY A 24 -22.64 0.17 -2.97
C GLY A 24 -21.27 -0.50 -3.04
N GLU A 25 -20.31 0.07 -3.78
CA GLU A 25 -18.94 -0.44 -3.82
C GLU A 25 -18.16 -0.11 -2.53
N LYS A 26 -17.04 -0.81 -2.33
CA LYS A 26 -16.05 -0.47 -1.32
C LYS A 26 -14.80 0.09 -2.00
N LEU A 27 -14.39 1.30 -1.63
CA LEU A 27 -13.13 1.90 -2.02
C LEU A 27 -12.03 1.45 -1.05
N ALA A 28 -11.00 0.79 -1.56
CA ALA A 28 -9.75 0.62 -0.82
C ALA A 28 -8.89 1.87 -0.99
N VAL A 29 -8.50 2.50 0.11
CA VAL A 29 -7.56 3.62 0.13
C VAL A 29 -6.28 3.16 0.79
N VAL A 30 -5.18 3.28 0.07
CA VAL A 30 -3.86 2.95 0.56
C VAL A 30 -3.00 4.19 0.51
N ASN A 31 -2.59 4.66 1.69
CA ASN A 31 -1.63 5.75 1.85
C ASN A 31 -0.25 5.16 2.13
N VAL A 32 0.69 5.36 1.21
CA VAL A 32 2.08 4.86 1.31
C VAL A 32 3.03 5.99 1.70
N HIS A 33 3.95 5.66 2.57
CA HIS A 33 5.19 6.40 2.79
C HIS A 33 6.33 5.38 2.77
N ALA A 34 6.79 5.04 1.57
CA ALA A 34 7.70 3.92 1.36
C ALA A 34 9.03 4.13 2.08
N ILE A 35 9.73 3.04 2.41
CA ILE A 35 10.99 3.12 3.17
C ILE A 35 12.00 4.01 2.43
N ASN A 36 12.69 4.89 3.15
CA ASN A 36 13.65 5.85 2.57
C ASN A 36 15.07 5.25 2.38
N PHE A 37 15.61 4.54 3.38
CA PHE A 37 16.99 4.05 3.37
C PHE A 37 17.06 2.53 3.57
N THR A 38 17.32 1.80 2.50
CA THR A 38 17.59 0.35 2.48
C THR A 38 18.85 0.11 1.65
N VAL A 39 19.67 -0.89 2.00
CA VAL A 39 20.79 -1.31 1.15
C VAL A 39 20.19 -2.04 -0.06
N GLY A 40 20.13 -1.37 -1.22
CA GLY A 40 19.45 -1.89 -2.40
C GLY A 40 17.91 -1.77 -2.32
N THR A 41 17.21 -2.52 -3.16
CA THR A 41 15.74 -2.40 -3.36
C THR A 41 14.92 -3.57 -2.81
N LYS A 42 15.53 -4.55 -2.14
CA LYS A 42 14.86 -5.79 -1.73
C LYS A 42 13.70 -5.52 -0.75
N GLU A 43 13.95 -4.75 0.29
CA GLU A 43 12.93 -4.40 1.30
C GLU A 43 11.86 -3.49 0.71
N TYR A 44 12.24 -2.61 -0.23
CA TYR A 44 11.30 -1.77 -0.99
C TYR A 44 10.34 -2.61 -1.82
N VAL A 45 10.85 -3.57 -2.60
CA VAL A 45 10.04 -4.50 -3.39
C VAL A 45 9.15 -5.34 -2.48
N SER A 46 9.70 -5.90 -1.40
CA SER A 46 8.92 -6.72 -0.45
C SER A 46 7.74 -5.96 0.17
N GLN A 47 7.91 -4.66 0.44
CA GLN A 47 6.83 -3.81 0.93
C GLN A 47 5.74 -3.60 -0.13
N LEU A 48 6.13 -3.29 -1.37
CA LEU A 48 5.17 -3.12 -2.47
C LEU A 48 4.41 -4.43 -2.75
N THR A 49 5.09 -5.57 -2.78
CA THR A 49 4.46 -6.89 -2.97
C THR A 49 3.47 -7.22 -1.84
N ALA A 50 3.77 -6.86 -0.60
CA ALA A 50 2.83 -7.09 0.52
C ALA A 50 1.53 -6.27 0.36
N LEU A 51 1.64 -5.02 -0.11
CA LEU A 51 0.49 -4.17 -0.41
C LEU A 51 -0.30 -4.70 -1.61
N GLU A 52 0.39 -5.14 -2.67
CA GLU A 52 -0.22 -5.75 -3.84
C GLU A 52 -1.02 -7.00 -3.48
N MET A 53 -0.46 -7.91 -2.68
CA MET A 53 -1.15 -9.12 -2.22
C MET A 53 -2.42 -8.81 -1.44
N LEU A 54 -2.40 -7.73 -0.65
CA LEU A 54 -3.58 -7.28 0.08
C LEU A 54 -4.66 -6.73 -0.87
N LEU A 55 -4.24 -5.92 -1.83
CA LEU A 55 -5.14 -5.31 -2.82
C LEU A 55 -5.72 -6.34 -3.80
N LYS A 56 -5.02 -7.44 -4.10
CA LYS A 56 -5.52 -8.53 -4.96
C LYS A 56 -6.83 -9.16 -4.49
N HIS A 57 -7.12 -9.08 -3.19
CA HIS A 57 -8.34 -9.63 -2.60
C HIS A 57 -9.48 -8.60 -2.50
N HIS A 58 -9.22 -7.33 -2.82
CA HIS A 58 -10.21 -6.27 -2.79
C HIS A 58 -10.99 -6.22 -4.10
N VAL A 59 -12.32 -6.18 -4.02
CA VAL A 59 -13.22 -6.02 -5.17
C VAL A 59 -13.83 -4.63 -5.11
N GLY A 60 -13.56 -3.81 -6.12
CA GLY A 60 -14.01 -2.42 -6.22
C GLY A 60 -12.86 -1.47 -6.54
N PRO A 61 -13.12 -0.15 -6.53
CA PRO A 61 -12.10 0.85 -6.83
C PRO A 61 -10.99 0.87 -5.78
N ILE A 62 -9.80 1.27 -6.23
CA ILE A 62 -8.60 1.40 -5.39
C ILE A 62 -8.00 2.80 -5.61
N LEU A 63 -7.75 3.50 -4.50
CA LEU A 63 -6.93 4.71 -4.46
C LEU A 63 -5.58 4.35 -3.81
N PHE A 64 -4.52 4.33 -4.60
CA PHE A 64 -3.17 4.07 -4.13
C PHE A 64 -2.32 5.33 -4.29
N ALA A 65 -1.96 5.96 -3.17
CA ALA A 65 -1.32 7.27 -3.19
C ALA A 65 -0.37 7.45 -2.01
N GLY A 66 0.48 8.47 -2.09
CA GLY A 66 1.41 8.85 -1.03
C GLY A 66 2.82 9.06 -1.58
N ASP A 67 3.80 9.00 -0.69
CA ASP A 67 5.21 9.12 -1.03
C ASP A 67 5.83 7.74 -1.26
N PHE A 68 6.06 7.41 -2.53
CA PHE A 68 6.70 6.16 -2.93
C PHE A 68 8.22 6.18 -2.77
N ASN A 69 8.84 7.31 -2.42
CA ASN A 69 10.30 7.46 -2.32
C ASN A 69 11.04 6.88 -3.54
N SER A 70 10.51 7.05 -4.74
CA SER A 70 11.01 6.44 -5.98
C SER A 70 12.09 7.29 -6.68
N TRP A 71 13.09 7.75 -5.93
CA TRP A 71 14.11 8.72 -6.40
C TRP A 71 15.18 8.13 -7.34
N SER A 72 15.23 6.81 -7.48
CA SER A 72 16.17 6.09 -8.36
C SER A 72 15.44 5.28 -9.42
N GLU A 73 16.05 5.08 -10.59
CA GLU A 73 15.50 4.23 -11.65
C GLU A 73 15.15 2.82 -11.18
N SER A 74 15.99 2.20 -10.33
CA SER A 74 15.73 0.85 -9.80
C SER A 74 14.44 0.79 -8.97
N ARG A 75 14.16 1.83 -8.19
CA ARG A 75 12.91 1.98 -7.42
C ARG A 75 11.71 2.30 -8.30
N VAL A 76 11.89 3.11 -9.35
CA VAL A 76 10.82 3.35 -10.35
C VAL A 76 10.48 2.05 -11.07
N ASN A 77 11.47 1.26 -11.47
CA ASN A 77 11.28 -0.03 -12.12
C ASN A 77 10.57 -1.03 -11.19
N ALA A 78 10.87 -1.02 -9.89
CA ALA A 78 10.16 -1.84 -8.91
C ALA A 78 8.67 -1.49 -8.77
N MET A 79 8.23 -0.27 -9.11
CA MET A 79 6.80 0.07 -9.14
C MET A 79 6.09 -0.33 -10.45
N ARG A 80 6.86 -0.65 -11.49
CA ARG A 80 6.34 -1.01 -12.82
C ARG A 80 6.18 -2.53 -13.01
N GLN A 81 6.69 -3.32 -12.07
CA GLN A 81 6.53 -4.77 -12.02
C GLN A 81 5.15 -5.13 -11.50
#